data_AF-A0A0C3DWS9-F1
#
_entry.id   AF-A0A0C3DWS9-F1
#
_cell.length_a   1.000
_cell.length_b   1.000
_cell.length_c   1.000
_cell.angle_alpha   90.00
_cell.angle_beta   90.00
_cell.angle_gamma   90.00
#
_symmetry.space_group_name_H-M   'P 1'
#
loop_
_entity.id
_entity.type
_entity.pdbx_description
1 polymer ?
#
loop_
_entity_poly.entity_id
_entity_poly.type
_entity_poly.pdbx_seq_one_letter_code
_entity_poly.pdbx_strand_id
1 'polypeptide(L)'
;TMELLWVRWLGIEPQYCWGFCEAWLPKVGFVPESDKNAFSFLDPSLVIHACHLIPSFSDGHTTTLMRQGTSIARHPAEEDDQCSFYVNMYA
;
A
#
# COMPACT_ATOMS: atom_id res chain seq x y z
N THR A 1 6.87 28.79 -2.72
CA THR A 1 7.63 27.53 -2.58
C THR A 1 6.81 26.42 -3.20
N MET A 2 7.44 25.44 -3.82
CA MET A 2 6.75 24.29 -4.43
C MET A 2 6.80 23.12 -3.46
N GLU A 3 5.64 22.55 -3.13
CA GLU A 3 5.52 21.41 -2.22
C GLU A 3 5.31 20.13 -3.03
N LEU A 4 5.90 19.03 -2.57
CA LEU A 4 5.84 17.73 -3.22
C LEU A 4 5.68 16.64 -2.17
N LEU A 5 4.78 15.69 -2.43
CA LEU A 5 4.73 14.43 -1.70
C LEU A 5 5.55 13.39 -2.45
N TRP A 6 6.45 12.70 -1.75
CA TRP A 6 7.06 11.48 -2.27
C TRP A 6 6.22 10.30 -1.80
N VAL A 7 5.63 9.56 -2.74
CA VAL A 7 4.67 8.50 -2.45
C VAL A 7 5.18 7.13 -2.86
N ARG A 8 4.72 6.10 -2.15
CA ARG A 8 4.85 4.69 -2.51
C ARG A 8 3.47 4.17 -2.91
N TRP A 9 3.36 3.58 -4.10
CA TRP A 9 2.07 3.20 -4.66
C TRP A 9 1.57 1.85 -4.14
N LEU A 10 0.25 1.76 -4.01
CA LEU A 10 -0.48 0.52 -3.79
C LEU A 10 -1.11 0.07 -5.11
N GLY A 11 -1.07 -1.24 -5.35
CA GLY A 11 -1.75 -1.92 -6.47
C GLY A 11 -2.82 -2.88 -5.95
N ILE A 12 -3.72 -3.30 -6.84
CA ILE A 12 -4.71 -4.33 -6.54
C ILE A 12 -4.00 -5.66 -6.28
N GLU A 13 -4.41 -6.38 -5.24
CA GLU A 13 -3.86 -7.70 -4.93
C GLU A 13 -4.14 -8.68 -6.07
N PRO A 14 -3.10 -9.25 -6.72
CA PRO A 14 -3.29 -10.15 -7.85
C PRO A 14 -4.12 -11.38 -7.47
N GLN A 15 -5.02 -11.80 -8.36
CA GLN A 15 -5.84 -13.01 -8.21
C GLN A 15 -6.84 -12.98 -7.02
N TYR A 16 -6.94 -11.86 -6.30
CA TYR A 16 -7.89 -11.71 -5.22
C TYR A 16 -9.26 -11.26 -5.75
N CYS A 17 -10.28 -12.10 -5.58
CA CYS A 17 -11.66 -11.75 -5.89
C CYS A 17 -12.28 -10.97 -4.72
N TRP A 18 -13.03 -9.92 -5.01
CA TRP A 18 -13.71 -9.09 -4.01
C TRP A 18 -14.95 -8.46 -4.61
N GLY A 19 -15.83 -7.98 -3.73
CA GLY A 19 -17.08 -7.35 -4.14
C GLY A 19 -18.27 -7.84 -3.34
N PHE A 20 -19.45 -7.33 -3.71
CA PHE A 20 -20.70 -7.68 -3.02
C PHE A 20 -21.08 -9.16 -3.19
N CYS A 21 -20.70 -9.80 -4.31
CA CYS A 21 -20.99 -11.21 -4.54
C CYS A 21 -20.13 -12.13 -3.65
N GLU A 22 -18.87 -11.76 -3.45
CA GLU A 22 -17.90 -12.47 -2.63
C GLU A 22 -18.03 -12.12 -1.14
N ALA A 23 -18.74 -11.02 -0.82
CA ALA A 23 -18.84 -10.42 0.50
C ALA A 23 -17.48 -10.11 1.14
N TRP A 24 -16.48 -9.80 0.31
CA TRP A 24 -15.11 -9.51 0.73
C TRP A 24 -14.71 -8.08 0.38
N LEU A 25 -13.96 -7.46 1.30
CA LEU A 25 -13.40 -6.12 1.10
C LEU A 25 -12.35 -6.14 0.00
N PRO A 26 -12.21 -5.05 -0.80
CA PRO A 26 -11.10 -4.92 -1.73
C PRO A 26 -9.77 -5.05 -1.00
N LYS A 27 -8.78 -5.62 -1.69
CA LYS A 27 -7.45 -5.86 -1.13
C LYS A 27 -6.37 -5.29 -2.04
N VAL A 28 -5.38 -4.65 -1.42
CA VAL A 28 -4.29 -3.96 -2.10
C VAL A 28 -2.95 -4.28 -1.44
N GLY A 29 -1.88 -4.25 -2.20
CA GLY A 29 -0.50 -4.46 -1.72
C GLY A 29 0.43 -3.38 -2.27
N PHE A 30 1.63 -3.25 -1.69
CA PHE A 30 2.62 -2.33 -2.26
C PHE A 30 3.08 -2.82 -3.62
N VAL A 31 3.24 -1.88 -4.56
CA VAL A 31 3.93 -2.18 -5.81
C VAL A 31 5.40 -2.51 -5.50
N PRO A 32 5.97 -3.60 -6.05
CA PRO A 32 7.37 -3.97 -5.80
C PRO A 32 8.34 -2.85 -6.19
N GLU A 33 9.40 -2.61 -5.39
CA GLU A 33 10.38 -1.54 -5.61
C GLU A 33 11.14 -1.65 -6.95
N SER A 34 11.14 -2.85 -7.54
CA SER A 34 11.71 -3.11 -8.87
C SER A 34 10.87 -2.55 -10.00
N ASP A 35 9.60 -2.23 -9.76
CA ASP A 35 8.76 -1.51 -10.72
C ASP A 35 9.15 -0.03 -10.75
N LYS A 36 9.39 0.49 -11.95
CA LYS A 36 9.72 1.91 -12.19
C LYS A 36 8.64 2.88 -11.69
N ASN A 37 7.42 2.41 -11.48
CA ASN A 37 6.28 3.19 -11.02
C ASN A 37 5.95 2.94 -9.54
N ALA A 38 6.79 2.22 -8.79
CA ALA A 38 6.54 1.96 -7.37
C ALA A 38 6.57 3.23 -6.51
N PHE A 39 7.35 4.24 -6.94
CA PHE A 39 7.46 5.53 -6.27
C PHE A 39 7.30 6.67 -7.26
N SER A 40 6.67 7.76 -6.82
CA SER A 40 6.61 8.99 -7.62
C SER A 40 6.49 10.22 -6.72
N PHE A 41 6.60 11.40 -7.34
CA PHE A 41 6.21 12.65 -6.69
C PHE A 41 4.78 13.01 -7.07
N LEU A 42 4.03 13.55 -6.12
CA LEU A 42 2.65 14.01 -6.32
C LEU A 42 2.49 15.43 -5.78
N ASP A 43 1.70 16.23 -6.47
CA ASP A 43 1.22 17.52 -5.97
C ASP A 43 0.27 17.24 -4.77
N PRO A 44 0.49 17.85 -3.59
CA PRO A 44 -0.38 17.67 -2.43
C PRO A 44 -1.87 17.93 -2.71
N SER A 45 -2.19 18.82 -3.65
CA SER A 45 -3.58 19.13 -4.03
C SER A 45 -4.32 17.99 -4.74
N LEU A 46 -3.59 16.97 -5.23
CA LEU A 46 -4.17 15.79 -5.85
C LEU A 46 -4.60 14.73 -4.83
N VAL A 47 -4.32 14.92 -3.54
CA VAL A 47 -4.76 14.01 -2.48
C VAL A 47 -6.15 14.41 -2.02
N ILE A 48 -7.15 13.67 -2.49
CA ILE A 48 -8.56 14.02 -2.28
C ILE A 48 -9.08 13.42 -0.96
N HIS A 49 -8.64 12.22 -0.57
CA HIS A 49 -9.16 11.50 0.61
C HIS A 49 -8.09 10.61 1.27
N ALA A 50 -8.16 10.51 2.61
CA ALA A 50 -7.52 9.44 3.35
C ALA A 50 -8.35 8.15 3.21
N CYS A 51 -7.69 7.01 3.06
CA CYS A 51 -8.33 5.69 3.11
C CYS A 51 -7.96 4.99 4.42
N HIS A 52 -8.86 4.16 4.93
CA HIS A 52 -8.56 3.31 6.08
C HIS A 52 -8.13 1.93 5.58
N LEU A 53 -6.83 1.65 5.71
CA LEU A 53 -6.22 0.38 5.36
C LEU A 53 -6.13 -0.50 6.61
N ILE A 54 -6.59 -1.74 6.48
CA ILE A 54 -6.55 -2.75 7.53
C ILE A 54 -5.51 -3.80 7.12
N PRO A 55 -4.41 -3.99 7.86
CA PRO A 55 -3.42 -5.02 7.55
C PRO A 55 -4.05 -6.41 7.44
N SER A 56 -3.74 -7.16 6.38
CA SER A 56 -4.16 -8.56 6.26
C SER A 56 -3.24 -9.45 7.09
N PHE A 57 -3.52 -9.56 8.40
CA PHE A 57 -2.70 -10.33 9.33
C PHE A 57 -2.49 -11.81 8.90
N SER A 58 -3.45 -12.39 8.19
CA SER A 58 -3.36 -13.75 7.65
C SER A 58 -2.29 -13.92 6.57
N ASP A 59 -1.97 -12.85 5.84
CA ASP A 59 -1.01 -12.88 4.74
C ASP A 59 0.43 -12.70 5.24
N GLY A 60 0.58 -12.22 6.48
CA GLY A 60 1.86 -11.98 7.10
C GLY A 60 2.62 -10.80 6.47
N HIS A 61 3.95 -10.88 6.61
CA HIS A 61 4.89 -9.85 6.21
C HIS A 61 5.83 -10.36 5.12
N THR A 62 6.42 -9.44 4.37
CA THR A 62 7.28 -9.75 3.23
C THR A 62 8.44 -8.76 3.09
N THR A 63 9.57 -9.27 2.64
CA THR A 63 10.76 -8.50 2.24
C THR A 63 10.95 -8.49 0.73
N THR A 64 9.98 -9.02 -0.03
CA THR A 64 10.08 -9.16 -1.49
C THR A 64 9.63 -7.90 -2.25
N LEU A 65 8.79 -7.07 -1.63
CA LEU A 65 8.26 -5.85 -2.24
C LEU A 65 9.23 -4.67 -2.10
N MET A 66 10.11 -4.71 -1.11
CA MET A 66 11.20 -3.75 -0.91
C MET A 66 12.27 -4.41 -0.05
N ARG A 67 13.54 -4.09 -0.30
CA ARG A 67 14.67 -4.59 0.49
C ARG A 67 14.40 -4.57 1.99
N GLN A 68 14.84 -5.60 2.71
CA GLN A 68 14.73 -5.64 4.16
C GLN A 68 15.57 -4.52 4.81
N GLY A 69 15.06 -3.99 5.93
CA GLY A 69 15.75 -3.00 6.77
C GLY A 69 15.09 -1.62 6.76
N THR A 70 15.84 -0.62 7.21
CA THR A 70 15.31 0.73 7.40
C THR A 70 15.00 1.42 6.07
N SER A 71 13.83 2.06 6.02
CA SER A 71 13.38 2.83 4.87
C SER A 71 12.52 3.99 5.33
N ILE A 72 12.66 5.14 4.67
CA ILE A 72 11.79 6.31 4.87
C ILE A 72 10.35 6.05 4.44
N ALA A 73 10.13 5.02 3.61
CA ALA A 73 8.80 4.58 3.22
C ALA A 73 8.16 3.58 4.21
N ARG A 74 8.82 3.29 5.34
CA ARG A 74 8.35 2.42 6.43
C ARG A 74 8.29 3.17 7.74
N HIS A 75 7.53 2.64 8.70
CA HIS A 75 7.63 3.12 10.07
C HIS A 75 9.04 2.82 10.62
N PRO A 76 9.66 3.68 11.46
CA PRO A 76 11.03 3.47 11.96
C PRO A 76 11.27 2.18 12.76
N ALA A 77 10.19 1.53 13.21
CA ALA A 77 10.24 0.27 13.96
C ALA A 77 10.03 -0.97 13.07
N GLU A 78 9.83 -0.80 11.77
CA GLU A 78 9.54 -1.87 10.81
C GLU A 78 10.74 -2.11 9.88
N GLU A 79 11.05 -3.38 9.61
CA GLU A 79 12.13 -3.79 8.70
C GLU A 79 11.62 -4.56 7.47
N ASP A 80 10.32 -4.87 7.44
CA ASP A 80 9.62 -5.54 6.36
C ASP A 80 8.29 -4.83 6.06
N ASP A 81 7.60 -5.27 5.01
CA ASP A 81 6.30 -4.74 4.64
C ASP A 81 5.19 -5.73 5.02
N GLN A 82 4.02 -5.23 5.39
CA GLN A 82 2.81 -6.06 5.33
C GLN A 82 2.61 -6.54 3.88
N CYS A 83 2.28 -7.82 3.70
CA CYS A 83 2.02 -8.38 2.36
C CYS A 83 0.90 -7.62 1.63
N SER A 84 -0.18 -7.30 2.34
CA SER A 84 -1.39 -6.71 1.77
C SER A 84 -2.29 -6.08 2.84
N PHE A 85 -3.23 -5.26 2.39
CA PHE A 85 -4.20 -4.52 3.20
C PHE A 85 -5.59 -4.66 2.62
N TYR A 86 -6.60 -4.80 3.47
CA TYR A 86 -7.98 -4.58 3.08
C TYR A 86 -8.29 -3.08 3.06
N VAL A 87 -9.02 -2.63 2.04
CA VAL A 87 -9.52 -1.27 1.95
C VAL A 87 -10.91 -1.23 2.60
N ASN A 88 -11.04 -0.50 3.69
CA ASN A 88 -12.35 -0.31 4.32
C ASN A 88 -13.24 0.58 3.42
N MET A 89 -14.41 0.08 3.05
CA MET A 89 -15.40 0.76 2.23
C MET A 89 -16.57 1.34 3.04
N TYR A 90 -16.55 1.17 4.37
CA TYR A 90 -17.61 1.58 5.28
C TYR A 90 -17.09 2.64 6.25
N ALA A 91 -17.85 3.73 6.38
CA ALA A 91 -17.58 4.86 7.27
C ALA A 91 -18.36 4.72 8.58
#